data_AF-A0AAW4YAW1-F1
#
_entry.id   AF-A0AAW4YAW1-F1
#
_cell.length_a   1.000
_cell.length_b   1.000
_cell.length_c   1.000
_cell.angle_alpha   90.00
_cell.angle_beta   90.00
_cell.angle_gamma   90.00
#
_symmetry.space_group_name_H-M   'P 1'
#
loop_
_entity.id
_entity.type
_entity.pdbx_description
1 polymer ?
#
loop_
_entity_poly.entity_id
_entity_poly.type
_entity_poly.pdbx_seq_one_letter_code
_entity_poly.pdbx_strand_id
1 'polypeptide(L)' 'AYNGNDTEGLLKEIEDVYKKAQAFDEILKGLPNAMQDALKEDIGLDEAVGIMTGQVVYKYEEEQENEEI' A
#
# COMPACT_ATOMS: atom_id res chain seq x y z
N ALA A 1 -28.35 0.74 -12.70
CA ALA A 1 -27.58 1.49 -13.72
C ALA A 1 -26.74 2.50 -12.96
N TYR A 2 -25.43 2.51 -13.16
CA TYR A 2 -24.51 3.42 -12.49
C TYR A 2 -24.86 4.86 -12.91
N ASN A 3 -25.21 5.72 -11.95
CA ASN A 3 -25.48 7.14 -12.16
C ASN A 3 -24.53 7.94 -11.28
N GLY A 4 -23.35 8.21 -11.83
CA GLY A 4 -22.39 9.21 -11.39
C GLY A 4 -21.59 9.55 -12.64
N ASN A 5 -21.65 10.81 -13.07
CA ASN A 5 -21.05 11.37 -14.29
C ASN A 5 -19.86 10.54 -14.82
N ASP A 6 -20.01 9.87 -15.97
CA ASP A 6 -19.13 8.77 -16.46
C ASP A 6 -17.62 9.08 -16.41
N THR A 7 -17.22 10.34 -16.40
CA THR A 7 -15.83 10.79 -16.31
C THR A 7 -15.29 10.83 -14.88
N GLU A 8 -16.08 11.27 -13.89
CA GLU A 8 -15.63 11.41 -12.49
C GLU A 8 -15.37 10.04 -11.85
N GLY A 9 -16.22 9.05 -12.13
CA GLY A 9 -16.01 7.68 -11.70
C GLY A 9 -14.72 7.08 -12.26
N LEU A 10 -14.48 7.25 -13.56
CA LEU A 10 -13.24 6.80 -14.22
C LEU A 10 -11.99 7.49 -13.65
N LEU A 11 -12.07 8.79 -13.36
CA LEU A 11 -10.94 9.52 -12.76
C LEU A 11 -10.61 9.01 -11.35
N LYS A 12 -11.63 8.69 -10.52
CA LYS A 12 -11.40 8.10 -9.20
C LYS A 12 -10.80 6.70 -9.28
N GLU A 13 -11.29 5.85 -10.19
CA GLU A 13 -10.70 4.52 -10.42
C GLU A 13 -9.23 4.61 -10.85
N ILE A 14 -8.89 5.57 -11.73
CA ILE A 14 -7.49 5.82 -12.12
C ILE A 14 -6.67 6.26 -10.91
N GLU A 15 -7.18 7.20 -10.11
CA GLU A 15 -6.51 7.68 -8.90
C GLU A 15 -6.22 6.54 -7.90
N ASP A 16 -7.19 5.67 -7.65
CA ASP A 16 -7.05 4.52 -6.76
C ASP A 16 -5.98 3.54 -7.25
N VAL A 17 -5.90 3.31 -8.57
CA VAL A 17 -4.85 2.47 -9.17
C VAL A 17 -3.47 3.09 -8.95
N TYR A 18 -3.33 4.40 -9.10
CA TYR A 18 -2.06 5.09 -8.83
C TYR A 18 -1.64 4.97 -7.36
N LYS A 19 -2.57 5.14 -6.41
CA LYS A 19 -2.26 5.00 -4.98
C LYS A 19 -1.84 3.58 -4.62
N LYS A 20 -2.53 2.57 -5.16
CA LYS A 20 -2.10 1.16 -4.99
C LYS A 20 -0.71 0.91 -5.57
N ALA A 21 -0.40 1.47 -6.73
CA ALA A 21 0.93 1.34 -7.33
C ALA A 21 2.01 2.03 -6.47
N GLN A 22 1.69 3.18 -5.87
CA GLN A 22 2.58 3.88 -4.95
C GLN A 22 2.84 3.06 -3.68
N ALA A 23 1.81 2.50 -3.05
CA ALA A 23 1.97 1.62 -1.88
C ALA A 23 2.84 0.40 -2.23
N PHE A 24 2.68 -0.17 -3.42
CA PHE A 24 3.52 -1.27 -3.88
C PHE A 24 4.98 -0.86 -4.09
N ASP A 25 5.24 0.32 -4.65
CA ASP A 25 6.60 0.86 -4.81
C ASP A 25 7.28 1.12 -3.44
N GLU A 26 6.54 1.58 -2.45
CA GLU A 26 7.02 1.71 -1.07
C GLU A 26 7.39 0.36 -0.45
N ILE A 27 6.58 -0.68 -0.67
CA ILE A 27 6.91 -2.05 -0.26
C ILE A 27 8.22 -2.51 -0.89
N LEU A 28 8.38 -2.33 -2.22
CA LEU A 28 9.61 -2.73 -2.92
C LEU A 28 10.85 -1.99 -2.40
N LYS A 29 10.72 -0.68 -2.12
CA LYS A 29 11.80 0.12 -1.52
C LYS A 29 12.12 -0.29 -0.09
N GLY A 30 11.14 -0.86 0.64
CA GLY A 30 11.30 -1.37 2.00
C GLY A 30 11.97 -2.74 2.09
N LEU A 31 11.95 -3.55 1.02
CA LEU A 31 12.52 -4.90 1.01
C LEU A 31 13.99 -4.98 1.47
N PRO A 32 14.91 -4.09 1.04
CA PRO A 32 16.28 -4.08 1.55
C PRO A 32 16.38 -3.90 3.06
N ASN A 33 15.50 -3.09 3.66
CA ASN A 33 15.47 -2.88 5.10
C ASN A 33 14.92 -4.13 5.81
N ALA A 34 13.82 -4.70 5.31
CA ALA A 34 13.26 -5.94 5.85
C ALA A 34 14.27 -7.10 5.81
N MET A 35 15.07 -7.21 4.75
CA MET A 35 16.16 -8.19 4.68
C MET A 35 17.24 -7.95 5.74
N GLN A 36 17.59 -6.69 6.02
CA GLN A 36 18.56 -6.37 7.07
C GLN A 36 18.01 -6.63 8.46
N ASP A 37 16.73 -6.30 8.69
CA ASP A 37 16.09 -6.48 10.00
C ASP A 37 15.91 -7.97 10.30
N ALA A 38 15.57 -8.79 9.30
CA ALA A 38 15.58 -10.25 9.42
C ALA A 38 16.93 -10.79 9.92
N LEU A 39 18.03 -10.27 9.38
CA LEU A 39 19.38 -10.67 9.80
C LEU A 39 19.78 -10.14 11.18
N LYS A 40 19.32 -8.94 11.58
CA LYS A 40 19.67 -8.32 12.86
C LYS A 40 18.87 -8.90 14.03
N GLU A 41 17.57 -9.09 13.82
CA GLU A 41 16.62 -9.52 14.84
C GLU A 41 16.49 -11.06 14.90
N ASP A 42 17.23 -11.78 14.05
CA ASP A 42 17.20 -13.25 13.93
C ASP A 42 15.77 -13.78 13.69
N ILE A 43 15.02 -13.07 12.85
CA ILE A 43 13.64 -13.43 12.46
C ILE A 43 13.58 -13.90 11.00
N GLY A 44 12.49 -14.59 10.66
CA GLY A 44 12.24 -15.02 9.29
C GLY A 44 12.16 -13.85 8.31
N LEU A 45 12.70 -14.01 7.10
CA LEU A 45 12.58 -12.98 6.06
C LEU A 45 11.11 -12.75 5.67
N ASP A 46 10.31 -13.81 5.65
CA ASP A 46 8.87 -13.75 5.43
C ASP A 46 8.15 -12.96 6.52
N GLU A 47 8.56 -13.10 7.78
CA GLU A 47 8.04 -12.32 8.90
C GLU A 47 8.41 -10.84 8.78
N ALA A 48 9.68 -10.51 8.52
CA ALA A 48 10.14 -9.13 8.35
C ALA A 48 9.45 -8.44 7.16
N VAL A 49 9.29 -9.14 6.03
CA VAL A 49 8.56 -8.65 4.87
C VAL A 49 7.08 -8.47 5.19
N GLY A 50 6.46 -9.39 5.94
CA GLY A 50 5.07 -9.28 6.38
C GLY A 50 4.82 -8.06 7.25
N ILE A 51 5.70 -7.77 8.22
CA ILE A 51 5.62 -6.59 9.09
C ILE A 51 5.71 -5.30 8.26
N MET A 52 6.72 -5.19 7.39
CA MET A 52 6.91 -4.02 6.53
C MET A 52 5.72 -3.82 5.58
N THR A 53 5.23 -4.90 4.97
CA THR A 53 4.06 -4.85 4.07
C THR A 53 2.82 -4.39 4.82
N GLY A 54 2.58 -4.92 6.03
CA GLY A 54 1.44 -4.54 6.86
C GLY A 54 1.44 -3.06 7.23
N GLN A 55 2.61 -2.47 7.52
CA GLN A 55 2.72 -1.04 7.81
C GLN A 55 2.37 -0.15 6.61
N VAL A 56 2.78 -0.53 5.41
CA VAL A 56 2.48 0.24 4.19
C VAL A 56 1.00 0.11 3.83
N VAL A 57 0.45 -1.10 3.91
CA VAL A 57 -0.97 -1.35 3.62
C VAL A 57 -1.88 -0.60 4.60
N TYR A 58 -1.56 -0.63 5.90
CA TYR A 58 -2.33 0.11 6.92
C TYR A 58 -2.42 1.61 6.60
N LYS A 59 -1.30 2.22 6.22
CA LYS A 59 -1.28 3.65 5.83
C LYS A 59 -2.12 3.91 4.59
N TYR A 60 -2.02 3.04 3.58
CA TYR A 60 -2.83 3.14 2.37
C TYR A 60 -4.33 3.05 2.69
N GLU A 61 -4.74 2.11 3.55
CA GLU A 61 -6.14 1.96 3.96
C GLU A 61 -6.63 3.18 4.76
N GLU A 62 -5.84 3.67 5.71
CA GLU A 62 -6.15 4.87 6.50
C GLU A 62 -6.28 6.13 5.63
N GLU A 63 -5.43 6.30 4.61
CA GLU A 63 -5.52 7.40 3.65
C GLU A 63 -6.81 7.33 2.82
N GLN A 64 -7.21 6.14 2.39
CA GLN A 64 -8.46 5.95 1.64
C GLN A 64 -9.69 6.22 2.51
N GLU A 65 -9.72 5.72 3.76
CA GLU A 65 -10.83 5.97 4.68
C GLU A 65 -11.02 7.46 4.98
N ASN A 66 -9.92 8.22 5.13
CA ASN A 66 -9.98 9.66 5.38
C ASN A 66 -10.50 10.48 4.18
N GLU A 67 -10.41 9.96 2.96
CA GLU A 67 -10.95 10.61 1.76
C GLU A 67 -12.45 10.32 1.53
N GLU A 68 -12.98 9.28 2.17
CA GLU A 68 -14.41 8.94 2.10
C GLU A 68 -15.27 9.72 3.13
N ILE A 69 -14.65 10.45 4.07
CA ILE A 69 -15.30 11.24 5.15
C ILE A 69 -15.48 12.71 4.75
#